data_AF-A0A933XFY1-F1
#
_entry.id   AF-A0A933XFY1-F1
#
_cell.length_a   1.000
_cell.length_b   1.000
_cell.length_c   1.000
_cell.angle_alpha   90.00
_cell.angle_beta   90.00
_cell.angle_gamma   90.00
#
_symmetry.space_group_name_H-M   'P 1'
#
loop_
_entity.id
_entity.type
_entity.pdbx_description
1 polymer ?
#
loop_
_entity_poly.entity_id
_entity_poly.type
_entity_poly.pdbx_seq_one_letter_code
_entity_poly.pdbx_strand_id
1 'polypeptide(L)'
;MALGTYLQKKSKELLKQVKKMPLDFKREFVRAFFDDEGCMDFRSSGRKRVRGYQKDIRVLKIIRGLLSNFGITARIALPNEVVIVGKENLIRFEREINFSPGVFINGNRTNSRWKKHLEKRVLLRMAIESFKN
;
A
#
# COMPACT_ATOMS: atom_id res chain seq x y z
N MET A 1 6.79 -31.64 0.30
CA MET A 1 7.76 -30.61 -0.16
C MET A 1 7.46 -30.02 -1.54
N ALA A 2 6.75 -30.70 -2.46
CA ALA A 2 6.53 -30.20 -3.83
C ALA A 2 5.71 -28.89 -3.96
N LEU A 3 4.65 -28.71 -3.16
CA LEU A 3 3.77 -27.52 -3.25
C LEU A 3 4.49 -26.23 -2.86
N GLY A 4 5.28 -26.24 -1.79
CA GLY A 4 6.01 -25.05 -1.32
C GLY A 4 7.01 -24.52 -2.35
N THR A 5 7.78 -25.44 -2.96
CA THR A 5 8.72 -25.09 -4.04
C THR A 5 7.99 -24.56 -5.27
N TYR A 6 6.85 -25.17 -5.64
CA TYR A 6 6.03 -24.71 -6.75
C TYR A 6 5.50 -23.28 -6.52
N LEU A 7 4.92 -23.01 -5.35
CA LEU A 7 4.42 -21.69 -4.99
C LEU A 7 5.54 -20.64 -4.96
N GLN A 8 6.71 -21.00 -4.43
CA GLN A 8 7.87 -20.10 -4.43
C GLN A 8 8.34 -19.77 -5.85
N LYS A 9 8.37 -20.76 -6.74
CA LYS A 9 8.70 -20.54 -8.16
C LYS A 9 7.67 -19.60 -8.82
N LYS A 10 6.38 -19.86 -8.61
CA LYS A 10 5.29 -19.03 -9.17
C LYS A 10 5.30 -17.61 -8.62
N SER A 11 5.59 -17.41 -7.35
CA SER A 11 5.77 -16.07 -6.75
C SER A 11 6.91 -15.31 -7.44
N LYS A 12 8.07 -15.95 -7.64
CA LYS A 12 9.20 -15.33 -8.37
C LYS A 12 8.85 -15.01 -9.83
N GLU A 13 8.12 -15.90 -10.51
CA GLU A 13 7.64 -15.66 -11.88
C GLU A 13 6.70 -14.46 -11.93
N LEU A 14 5.73 -14.39 -11.02
CA LEU A 14 4.77 -13.29 -10.92
C LEU A 14 5.47 -11.94 -10.73
N LEU A 15 6.44 -11.86 -9.81
CA LEU A 15 7.21 -10.64 -9.55
C LEU A 15 8.02 -10.16 -10.77
N LYS A 16 8.44 -11.08 -11.65
CA LYS A 16 9.12 -10.73 -12.91
C LYS A 16 8.12 -10.24 -13.96
N GLN A 17 6.97 -10.90 -14.06
CA GLN A 17 5.99 -10.66 -15.12
C GLN A 17 5.10 -9.44 -14.87
N VAL A 18 4.78 -9.12 -13.61
CA VAL A 18 3.85 -8.04 -13.25
C VAL A 18 4.20 -6.69 -13.87
N LYS A 19 5.49 -6.41 -14.08
CA LYS A 19 5.96 -5.17 -14.73
C LYS A 19 5.47 -5.04 -16.18
N LYS A 20 5.24 -6.16 -16.87
CA LYS A 20 4.80 -6.23 -18.27
C LYS A 20 3.30 -6.49 -18.43
N MET A 21 2.59 -6.74 -17.34
CA MET A 21 1.15 -6.99 -17.38
C MET A 21 0.35 -5.74 -17.76
N PRO A 22 -0.90 -5.90 -18.26
CA PRO A 22 -1.83 -4.79 -18.46
C PRO A 22 -2.04 -3.97 -17.17
N LEU A 23 -2.46 -2.72 -17.34
CA LEU A 23 -2.56 -1.75 -16.25
C LEU A 23 -3.52 -2.21 -15.14
N ASP A 24 -4.61 -2.89 -15.50
CA ASP A 24 -5.58 -3.38 -14.52
C ASP A 24 -5.00 -4.46 -13.60
N PHE A 25 -4.21 -5.39 -14.15
CA PHE A 25 -3.50 -6.38 -13.33
C PHE A 25 -2.44 -5.75 -12.42
N LYS A 26 -1.74 -4.72 -12.91
CA LYS A 26 -0.81 -3.94 -12.08
C LYS A 26 -1.56 -3.25 -10.94
N ARG A 27 -2.75 -2.73 -11.20
CA ARG A 27 -3.61 -2.06 -10.20
C ARG A 27 -4.01 -3.05 -9.12
N GLU A 28 -4.55 -4.21 -9.49
CA GLU A 28 -4.94 -5.24 -8.53
C GLU A 28 -3.75 -5.76 -7.73
N PHE A 29 -2.59 -5.95 -8.36
CA PHE A 29 -1.38 -6.36 -7.65
C PHE A 29 -0.94 -5.35 -6.59
N VAL A 30 -0.94 -4.06 -6.94
CA VAL A 30 -0.59 -2.99 -6.00
C VAL A 30 -1.64 -2.87 -4.90
N ARG A 31 -2.93 -2.95 -5.24
CA ARG A 31 -4.02 -2.93 -4.27
C ARG A 31 -3.90 -4.08 -3.27
N ALA A 32 -3.74 -5.30 -3.73
CA ALA A 32 -3.58 -6.48 -2.87
C ALA A 32 -2.38 -6.33 -1.91
N PHE A 33 -1.26 -5.77 -2.39
CA PHE A 33 -0.12 -5.45 -1.53
C PHE A 33 -0.50 -4.46 -0.41
N PHE A 34 -1.22 -3.37 -0.70
CA PHE A 34 -1.61 -2.39 0.31
C PHE A 34 -2.77 -2.86 1.20
N ASP A 35 -3.62 -3.77 0.72
CA ASP A 35 -4.66 -4.37 1.55
C ASP A 35 -4.06 -5.21 2.67
N ASP A 36 -3.01 -5.98 2.36
CA ASP A 36 -2.31 -6.82 3.33
C ASP A 36 -1.30 -6.00 4.17
N GLU A 37 -0.28 -5.46 3.51
CA GLU A 37 0.89 -4.83 4.16
C GLU A 37 0.73 -3.33 4.38
N GLY A 38 -0.29 -2.73 3.77
CA GLY A 38 -0.50 -1.29 3.74
C GLY A 38 -1.19 -0.73 4.97
N CYS A 39 -0.88 0.51 5.31
CA CYS A 39 -1.52 1.26 6.38
C CYS A 39 -1.52 2.76 6.08
N MET A 40 -2.60 3.44 6.46
CA MET A 40 -2.68 4.90 6.47
C MET A 40 -2.15 5.43 7.81
N ASP A 41 -0.98 6.07 7.80
CA ASP A 41 -0.44 6.81 8.96
C ASP A 41 -0.99 8.23 8.92
N PHE A 42 -2.09 8.42 9.66
CA PHE A 42 -2.71 9.71 9.90
C PHE A 42 -2.45 10.14 11.35
N ARG A 43 -1.73 11.24 11.54
CA ARG A 43 -1.44 11.87 12.83
C ARG A 43 -1.89 13.32 12.82
N SER A 44 -2.42 13.77 13.95
CA SER A 44 -2.68 15.19 14.22
C SER A 44 -1.42 16.05 14.09
N SER A 45 -0.24 15.48 14.39
CA SER A 45 1.07 16.13 14.24
C SER A 45 1.57 16.27 12.79
N GLY A 46 0.67 16.30 11.81
CA GLY A 46 0.97 16.64 10.41
C GLY A 46 1.48 15.50 9.53
N ARG A 47 1.76 14.31 10.08
CA ARG A 47 2.16 13.15 9.23
C ARG A 47 0.92 12.52 8.60
N LYS A 48 0.83 12.65 7.27
CA LYS A 48 -0.22 12.09 6.41
C LYS A 48 0.46 11.28 5.30
N ARG A 49 0.47 9.96 5.42
CA ARG A 49 1.13 9.06 4.46
C ARG A 49 0.51 7.67 4.40
N VAL A 50 0.47 7.10 3.21
CA VAL A 50 0.25 5.67 3.03
C VAL A 50 1.60 4.97 3.09
N ARG A 51 1.70 3.88 3.84
CA ARG A 51 2.91 3.04 3.94
C ARG A 51 2.57 1.59 3.67
N GLY A 52 3.52 0.84 3.13
CA GLY A 52 3.47 -0.63 3.10
C GLY A 52 4.81 -1.22 3.48
N TYR A 53 4.83 -2.14 4.44
CA TYR A 53 6.05 -2.79 4.91
C TYR A 53 6.33 -4.08 4.13
N GLN A 54 7.59 -4.41 3.86
CA GLN A 54 7.93 -5.73 3.33
C GLN A 54 9.40 -6.06 3.61
N LYS A 55 9.69 -7.25 4.14
CA LYS A 55 11.06 -7.67 4.46
C LYS A 55 11.95 -7.73 3.22
N ASP A 56 11.41 -8.13 2.06
CA ASP A 56 12.15 -8.14 0.80
C ASP A 56 12.10 -6.80 0.08
N ILE A 57 13.20 -6.04 0.13
CA ILE A 57 13.34 -4.75 -0.55
C ILE A 57 13.11 -4.82 -2.07
N ARG A 58 13.28 -6.00 -2.70
CA ARG A 58 13.01 -6.17 -4.14
C ARG A 58 11.52 -6.00 -4.43
N VAL A 59 10.66 -6.49 -3.53
CA VAL A 59 9.20 -6.29 -3.62
C VAL A 59 8.89 -4.80 -3.51
N LEU A 60 9.48 -4.08 -2.56
CA LEU A 60 9.28 -2.63 -2.41
C LEU A 60 9.71 -1.85 -3.66
N LYS A 61 10.83 -2.23 -4.29
CA LYS A 61 11.28 -1.64 -5.56
C LYS A 61 10.29 -1.91 -6.70
N ILE A 62 9.70 -3.10 -6.75
CA ILE A 62 8.64 -3.45 -7.72
C ILE A 62 7.40 -2.60 -7.46
N ILE A 63 6.89 -2.56 -6.23
CA ILE A 63 5.70 -1.76 -5.87
C ILE A 63 5.92 -0.29 -6.21
N ARG A 64 7.09 0.28 -5.87
CA ARG A 64 7.44 1.66 -6.23
C ARG A 64 7.38 1.90 -7.74
N GLY A 65 7.94 0.99 -8.54
CA GLY A 65 7.90 1.08 -10.00
C GLY A 65 6.52 0.81 -10.60
N LEU A 66 5.65 0.07 -9.90
CA LEU A 66 4.27 -0.12 -10.31
C LEU A 66 3.46 1.15 -10.06
N LEU A 67 3.62 1.79 -8.90
CA LEU A 67 2.98 3.05 -8.51
C LEU A 67 3.24 4.19 -9.52
N SER A 68 4.43 4.26 -10.10
CA SER A 68 4.73 5.29 -11.11
C SER A 68 3.90 5.15 -12.39
N ASN A 69 3.40 3.95 -12.74
CA ASN A 69 2.48 3.79 -13.88
C ASN A 69 1.12 4.48 -13.65
N PHE A 70 0.79 4.76 -12.39
CA PHE A 70 -0.42 5.48 -11.99
C PHE A 70 -0.14 6.94 -11.66
N GLY A 71 1.07 7.43 -11.99
CA GLY A 71 1.50 8.79 -11.66
C GLY A 71 1.60 9.06 -10.16
N ILE A 72 1.83 8.02 -9.35
CA ILE A 72 2.02 8.14 -7.90
C ILE A 72 3.51 8.06 -7.59
N THR A 73 4.04 9.11 -6.99
CA THR A 73 5.43 9.14 -6.54
C THR A 73 5.54 8.53 -5.15
N ALA A 74 6.44 7.56 -4.99
CA ALA A 74 6.71 6.89 -3.72
C ALA A 74 8.21 6.76 -3.48
N ARG A 75 8.60 6.76 -2.20
CA ARG A 75 9.98 6.49 -1.78
C ARG A 75 10.06 5.24 -0.93
N ILE A 76 11.22 4.61 -0.90
CA ILE A 76 11.50 3.53 0.06
C ILE A 76 12.15 4.18 1.28
N ALA A 77 11.57 4.01 2.45
CA ALA A 77 12.07 4.47 3.73
C ALA A 77 12.60 3.28 4.55
N LEU A 78 13.61 3.55 5.38
CA LEU A 78 14.18 2.56 6.29
C LEU A 78 13.20 2.23 7.44
N PRO A 79 13.20 0.98 7.97
CA PRO A 79 14.05 -0.12 7.52
C PRO A 79 13.58 -0.72 6.19
N ASN A 80 12.28 -0.90 5.96
CA ASN A 80 11.75 -1.45 4.71
C ASN A 80 10.27 -1.07 4.49
N GLU A 81 9.99 0.20 4.20
CA GLU A 81 8.65 0.66 3.87
C GLU A 81 8.62 1.36 2.51
N VAL A 82 7.62 1.09 1.68
CA VAL A 82 7.25 2.00 0.59
C VAL A 82 6.31 3.07 1.16
N VAL A 83 6.60 4.34 0.89
CA VAL A 83 5.90 5.48 1.49
C VAL A 83 5.42 6.44 0.40
N ILE A 84 4.12 6.75 0.45
CA ILE A 84 3.44 7.72 -0.40
C ILE A 84 3.06 8.94 0.46
N VAL A 85 3.48 10.12 0.03
CA VAL A 85 3.28 11.40 0.74
C VAL A 85 2.81 12.49 -0.22
N GLY A 86 2.23 13.55 0.32
CA GLY A 86 1.75 14.70 -0.45
C GLY A 86 0.30 14.52 -0.91
N LYS A 87 -0.46 15.60 -0.88
CA LYS A 87 -1.92 15.61 -1.12
C LYS A 87 -2.26 15.00 -2.48
N GLU A 88 -1.54 15.40 -3.52
CA GLU A 88 -1.77 14.99 -4.90
C GLU A 88 -1.52 13.49 -5.08
N ASN A 89 -0.47 12.96 -4.47
CA ASN A 89 -0.20 11.52 -4.51
C ASN A 89 -1.24 10.73 -3.73
N LEU A 90 -1.74 11.24 -2.60
CA LEU A 90 -2.78 10.56 -1.82
C LEU A 90 -4.12 10.55 -2.56
N ILE A 91 -4.49 11.65 -3.22
CA ILE A 91 -5.68 11.72 -4.09
C ILE A 91 -5.54 10.74 -5.26
N ARG A 92 -4.37 10.69 -5.93
CA ARG A 92 -4.12 9.72 -7.00
C ARG A 92 -4.16 8.29 -6.48
N PHE A 93 -3.60 8.03 -5.30
CA PHE A 93 -3.68 6.72 -4.67
C PHE A 93 -5.13 6.32 -4.39
N GLU A 94 -5.95 7.20 -3.84
CA GLU A 94 -7.38 6.96 -3.60
C GLU A 94 -8.13 6.65 -4.90
N ARG A 95 -7.84 7.38 -5.98
CA ARG A 95 -8.52 7.23 -7.27
C ARG A 95 -8.09 5.97 -8.02
N GLU A 96 -6.79 5.72 -8.11
CA GLU A 96 -6.24 4.68 -8.99
C GLU A 96 -6.16 3.32 -8.31
N ILE A 97 -5.80 3.28 -7.03
CA ILE A 97 -5.49 2.03 -6.31
C ILE A 97 -6.54 1.80 -5.23
N ASN A 98 -6.60 2.70 -4.25
CA ASN A 98 -7.35 2.64 -3.00
C ASN A 98 -7.09 1.36 -2.16
N PHE A 99 -7.66 1.30 -0.97
CA PHE A 99 -7.81 0.05 -0.22
C PHE A 99 -9.13 -0.62 -0.62
N SER A 100 -9.17 -1.95 -0.66
CA SER A 100 -10.41 -2.69 -0.92
C SER A 100 -11.47 -2.46 0.18
N PRO A 101 -12.77 -2.60 -0.14
CA PRO A 101 -13.83 -2.53 0.86
C PRO A 101 -13.64 -3.64 1.89
N GLY A 102 -13.97 -3.37 3.17
CA GLY A 102 -13.80 -4.37 4.22
C GLY A 102 -12.37 -4.63 4.68
N VAL A 103 -11.40 -3.81 4.23
CA VAL A 103 -10.03 -3.86 4.75
C VAL A 103 -9.89 -2.91 5.94
N PHE A 104 -9.78 -3.47 7.13
CA PHE A 104 -9.77 -2.73 8.39
C PHE A 104 -8.37 -2.63 9.02
N ILE A 105 -8.15 -1.56 9.78
CA ILE A 105 -7.15 -1.55 10.84
C ILE A 105 -7.68 -2.37 12.01
N ASN A 106 -6.86 -3.28 12.51
CA ASN A 106 -7.19 -4.06 13.69
C ASN A 106 -7.11 -3.16 14.95
N GLY A 107 -8.28 -2.84 15.53
CA GLY A 107 -8.42 -2.08 16.76
C GLY A 107 -7.88 -2.80 18.00
N ASN A 108 -7.86 -4.13 17.98
CA ASN A 108 -7.51 -4.99 19.12
C ASN A 108 -6.01 -5.17 19.30
N ARG A 109 -5.18 -4.70 18.36
CA ARG A 109 -3.73 -4.68 18.57
C ARG A 109 -3.42 -3.79 19.77
N THR A 110 -2.55 -4.25 20.67
CA THR A 110 -2.14 -3.51 21.87
C THR A 110 -1.67 -2.09 21.54
N ASN A 111 -0.95 -1.95 20.43
CA ASN A 111 -0.41 -0.68 19.94
C ASN A 111 -1.30 0.02 18.89
N SER A 112 -2.55 -0.42 18.72
CA SER A 112 -3.51 0.24 17.83
C SER A 112 -3.88 1.60 18.39
N ARG A 113 -3.62 2.65 17.61
CA ARG A 113 -3.96 4.03 17.98
C ARG A 113 -5.46 4.31 17.93
N TRP A 114 -6.16 3.63 17.03
CA TRP A 114 -7.58 3.87 16.79
C TRP A 114 -8.48 3.18 17.81
N LYS A 115 -8.00 2.10 18.46
CA LYS A 115 -8.74 1.27 19.42
C LYS A 115 -10.14 0.85 18.93
N LYS A 116 -10.34 0.88 17.60
CA LYS A 116 -11.58 0.62 16.87
C LYS A 116 -11.23 -0.02 15.54
N HIS A 117 -12.17 -0.81 15.01
CA HIS A 117 -12.09 -1.33 13.66
C HIS A 117 -12.49 -0.24 12.67
N LEU A 118 -11.51 0.32 11.97
CA LEU A 118 -11.72 1.41 11.02
C LEU A 118 -11.18 1.00 9.66
N GLU A 119 -11.96 1.22 8.62
CA GLU A 119 -11.52 0.90 7.26
C GLU A 119 -10.34 1.79 6.85
N LYS A 120 -9.32 1.18 6.23
CA LYS A 120 -8.13 1.90 5.78
C LYS A 120 -8.47 3.02 4.78
N ARG A 121 -9.49 2.81 3.93
CA ARG A 121 -10.00 3.81 2.98
C ARG A 121 -10.63 5.03 3.65
N VAL A 122 -11.33 4.84 4.77
CA VAL A 122 -11.94 5.96 5.52
C VAL A 122 -10.84 6.85 6.08
N LEU A 123 -9.77 6.24 6.61
CA LEU A 123 -8.60 6.98 7.09
C LEU A 123 -7.88 7.75 5.98
N LEU A 124 -7.77 7.15 4.79
CA LEU A 124 -7.20 7.83 3.64
C LEU A 124 -8.02 9.07 3.28
N ARG A 125 -9.34 8.93 3.21
CA ARG A 125 -10.26 10.04 2.92
C ARG A 125 -10.14 11.17 3.95
N MET A 126 -10.20 10.82 5.24
CA MET A 126 -10.01 11.79 6.33
C MET A 126 -8.66 12.52 6.22
N ALA A 127 -7.59 11.81 5.85
CA ALA A 127 -6.28 12.41 5.66
C ALA A 127 -6.26 13.39 4.48
N ILE A 128 -6.89 13.05 3.35
CA ILE A 128 -7.01 13.92 2.17
C ILE A 128 -7.84 15.17 2.49
N GLU A 129 -8.97 15.01 3.17
CA GLU A 129 -9.85 16.10 3.59
C GLU A 129 -9.15 17.07 4.53
N SER A 130 -8.30 16.57 5.42
CA SER A 130 -7.52 17.40 6.35
C SER A 130 -6.48 18.33 5.69
N PHE A 131 -6.28 18.28 4.37
CA PHE A 131 -5.48 19.27 3.63
C PHE A 131 -6.29 20.46 3.12
N LYS A 132 -7.61 20.49 3.36
CA LYS A 132 -8.50 21.59 2.94
C LYS A 132 -8.63 22.70 3.99
N ASN A 133 -7.87 22.60 5.09
CA ASN A 133 -7.76 23.60 6.15
C ASN A 133 -6.41 24.28 6.11
#